data_AF-A0A5T0D8G9-F1
#
_entry.id   AF-A0A5T0D8G9-F1
#
_cell.length_a   1.000
_cell.length_b   1.000
_cell.length_c   1.000
_cell.angle_alpha   90.00
_cell.angle_beta   90.00
_cell.angle_gamma   90.00
#
_symmetry.space_group_name_H-M   'P 1'
#
loop_
_entity.id
_entity.type
_entity.pdbx_description
1 polymer ?
#
loop_
_entity_poly.entity_id
_entity_poly.type
_entity_poly.pdbx_seq_one_letter_code
_entity_poly.pdbx_strand_id
1 'polypeptide(L)'
;IILVSYHSLKDPFNTAKDKQTLFLAYKELGYDATLHLIKDESEIDGRFIKDLNHGMRISDKALFRKELPLMLEKLQKRKSLMQENSISYPCGNKVFIFKDVGDKFELTIKD
;
A
#
# COMPACT_ATOMS: atom_id res chain seq x y z
N ILE A 1 3.93 3.36 4.28
CA ILE A 1 2.92 2.82 3.32
C ILE A 1 3.66 2.03 2.22
N ILE A 2 3.03 1.06 1.56
CA ILE A 2 3.59 0.33 0.40
C ILE A 2 2.80 0.76 -0.83
N LEU A 3 3.48 1.15 -1.90
CA LEU A 3 2.87 1.61 -3.16
C LEU A 3 3.54 0.88 -4.33
N VAL A 4 2.75 0.21 -5.17
CA VAL A 4 3.23 -0.42 -6.40
C VAL A 4 2.36 0.03 -7.55
N SER A 5 2.97 0.40 -8.68
CA SER A 5 2.25 0.84 -9.87
C SER A 5 2.93 0.34 -11.13
N TYR A 6 2.14 0.10 -12.16
CA TYR A 6 2.57 -0.30 -13.49
C TYR A 6 2.12 0.77 -14.48
N HIS A 7 3.03 1.21 -15.35
CA HIS A 7 2.71 2.21 -16.35
C HIS A 7 3.53 2.02 -17.62
N SER A 8 2.91 2.28 -18.77
CA SER A 8 3.56 2.23 -20.08
C SER A 8 4.23 3.56 -20.40
N LEU A 9 5.44 3.54 -20.95
CA LEU A 9 6.07 4.71 -21.57
C LEU A 9 5.31 5.19 -22.81
N LYS A 10 4.57 4.29 -23.47
CA LYS A 10 3.77 4.58 -24.66
C LYS A 10 2.30 4.85 -24.32
N ASP A 11 1.98 5.07 -23.06
CA ASP A 11 0.63 5.47 -22.64
C ASP A 11 0.21 6.75 -23.39
N PRO A 12 -0.94 6.76 -24.09
CA PRO A 12 -1.35 7.87 -24.94
C PRO A 12 -1.58 9.18 -24.17
N PHE A 13 -1.75 9.12 -22.85
CA PHE A 13 -1.90 10.32 -22.02
C PHE A 13 -0.56 11.01 -21.69
N ASN A 14 0.58 10.41 -22.06
CA ASN A 14 1.92 10.99 -21.87
C ASN A 14 2.25 11.40 -20.42
N THR A 15 1.71 10.68 -19.43
CA THR A 15 1.87 10.98 -17.99
C THR A 15 3.04 10.22 -17.33
N ALA A 16 3.86 9.54 -18.12
CA ALA A 16 4.94 8.70 -17.59
C ALA A 16 5.97 9.49 -16.77
N LYS A 17 6.28 10.72 -17.18
CA LYS A 17 7.21 11.60 -16.45
C LYS A 17 6.62 12.07 -15.13
N ASP A 18 5.33 12.39 -15.11
CA ASP A 18 4.62 12.81 -13.90
C ASP A 18 4.58 11.67 -12.88
N LYS A 19 4.28 10.44 -13.32
CA LYS A 19 4.30 9.25 -12.45
C LYS A 19 5.68 8.94 -11.90
N GLN A 20 6.73 9.07 -12.72
CA GLN A 20 8.11 8.93 -12.23
C GLN A 20 8.42 9.95 -11.15
N THR A 21 8.06 11.22 -11.37
CA THR A 21 8.26 12.30 -10.40
C THR A 21 7.50 12.05 -9.10
N LEU A 22 6.24 11.61 -9.19
CA LEU A 22 5.43 11.24 -8.04
C LEU A 22 6.05 10.10 -7.23
N PHE A 23 6.54 9.05 -7.89
CA PHE A 23 7.17 7.92 -7.20
C PHE A 23 8.54 8.26 -6.59
N LEU A 24 9.28 9.22 -7.17
CA LEU A 24 10.44 9.80 -6.51
C LEU A 24 10.04 10.52 -5.22
N ALA A 25 9.03 11.39 -5.28
CA ALA A 25 8.53 12.09 -4.09
C ALA A 25 8.06 11.13 -2.98
N TYR A 26 7.38 10.03 -3.33
CA TYR A 26 7.01 9.00 -2.35
C TYR A 26 8.22 8.35 -1.66
N LYS A 27 9.30 8.11 -2.40
CA LYS A 27 10.54 7.56 -1.82
C LYS A 27 11.21 8.56 -0.88
N GLU A 28 11.28 9.84 -1.28
CA GLU A 28 11.82 10.91 -0.42
C GLU A 28 11.03 11.07 0.89
N LEU A 29 9.72 10.82 0.87
CA LEU A 29 8.86 10.78 2.06
C LEU A 29 9.00 9.49 2.90
N GLY A 30 9.91 8.58 2.53
CA GLY A 30 10.16 7.34 3.26
C GLY A 30 9.15 6.22 2.99
N TYR A 31 8.37 6.30 1.90
CA TYR A 31 7.48 5.21 1.52
C TYR A 31 8.21 4.11 0.72
N ASP A 32 7.74 2.87 0.90
CA ASP A 32 8.15 1.73 0.06
C ASP A 32 7.37 1.80 -1.25
N ALA A 33 7.90 2.57 -2.21
CA ALA A 33 7.24 2.89 -3.47
C ALA A 33 8.00 2.33 -4.67
N THR A 34 7.31 1.57 -5.52
CA THR A 34 7.88 0.97 -6.75
C THR A 34 7.02 1.29 -7.97
N LEU A 35 7.62 1.93 -8.97
CA LEU A 35 7.01 2.15 -10.28
C LEU A 35 7.65 1.21 -11.30
N HIS A 36 6.86 0.31 -11.86
CA HIS A 36 7.22 -0.53 -12.99
C HIS A 36 6.90 0.22 -14.27
N LEU A 37 7.94 0.73 -14.92
CA LEU A 37 7.82 1.48 -16.15
C LEU A 37 8.13 0.57 -17.34
N ILE A 38 7.10 0.23 -18.10
CA ILE A 38 7.15 -0.69 -19.23
C ILE A 38 7.50 0.11 -20.49
N LYS A 39 8.58 -0.28 -21.17
CA LYS A 39 9.24 0.54 -22.18
C LYS A 39 8.77 0.24 -23.59
N ASP A 40 8.71 -1.04 -23.93
CA ASP A 40 8.47 -1.49 -25.29
C ASP A 40 7.85 -2.89 -25.34
N GLU A 41 7.57 -3.35 -26.55
CA GLU A 41 6.81 -4.57 -26.84
C GLU A 41 7.52 -5.83 -26.34
N SER A 42 8.83 -5.79 -26.06
CA SER A 42 9.56 -6.94 -25.51
C SER A 42 9.11 -7.33 -24.10
N GLU A 43 8.44 -6.42 -23.38
CA GLU A 43 7.89 -6.65 -22.04
C GLU A 43 6.41 -7.12 -22.06
N ILE A 44 5.81 -7.27 -23.25
CA ILE A 44 4.47 -7.83 -23.41
C ILE A 44 4.55 -9.36 -23.29
N ASP A 45 3.88 -9.92 -22.29
CA ASP A 45 3.82 -11.37 -22.06
C ASP A 45 2.50 -12.01 -22.54
N GLY A 46 1.55 -11.19 -23.01
CA GLY A 46 0.22 -11.60 -23.46
C GLY A 46 -0.70 -12.12 -22.34
N ARG A 47 -0.24 -12.09 -21.09
CA ARG A 47 -0.95 -12.63 -19.91
C ARG A 47 -1.20 -11.54 -18.88
N PHE A 48 -0.12 -11.02 -18.31
CA PHE A 48 -0.14 -9.91 -17.36
C PHE A 48 -0.17 -8.57 -18.11
N ILE A 49 0.83 -8.32 -18.95
CA ILE A 49 0.91 -7.14 -19.83
C ILE A 49 0.50 -7.57 -21.22
N LYS A 50 -0.58 -7.01 -21.75
CA LYS A 50 -1.16 -7.45 -23.04
C LYS A 50 -0.96 -6.45 -24.17
N ASP A 51 -0.76 -5.18 -23.83
CA ASP A 51 -0.41 -4.12 -24.76
C ASP A 51 0.33 -3.00 -24.00
N LEU A 52 0.69 -1.93 -24.71
CA LEU A 52 1.34 -0.74 -24.15
C LEU A 52 0.39 0.46 -24.06
N ASN A 53 -0.92 0.24 -24.24
CA ASN A 53 -1.91 1.30 -24.08
C ASN A 53 -2.13 1.60 -22.59
N HIS A 54 -3.04 2.54 -22.32
CA HIS A 54 -3.41 2.87 -20.96
C HIS A 54 -3.84 1.63 -20.15
N GLY A 55 -3.21 1.44 -18.99
CA GLY A 55 -3.45 0.30 -18.10
C GLY A 55 -2.96 -1.06 -18.60
N MET A 56 -2.38 -1.15 -19.81
CA MET A 56 -1.77 -2.36 -20.39
C MET A 56 -2.67 -3.60 -20.40
N ARG A 57 -3.99 -3.36 -20.26
CA ARG A 57 -5.06 -4.35 -20.01
C ARG A 57 -4.76 -5.32 -18.86
N ILE A 58 -4.03 -4.85 -17.85
CA ILE A 58 -3.86 -5.53 -16.57
C ILE A 58 -5.18 -5.45 -15.82
N SER A 59 -5.80 -6.61 -15.56
CA SER A 59 -6.98 -6.67 -14.69
C SER A 59 -6.58 -6.59 -13.22
N ASP A 60 -7.41 -5.99 -12.37
CA ASP A 60 -7.21 -5.95 -10.91
C ASP A 60 -6.93 -7.35 -10.33
N LYS A 61 -7.66 -8.38 -10.78
CA LYS A 61 -7.44 -9.76 -10.35
C LYS A 61 -6.02 -10.26 -10.62
N ALA A 62 -5.46 -9.91 -11.78
CA ALA A 62 -4.09 -10.28 -12.16
C ALA A 62 -3.06 -9.48 -11.36
N LEU A 63 -3.31 -8.18 -11.16
CA LEU A 63 -2.49 -7.31 -10.33
C LEU A 63 -2.43 -7.81 -8.88
N PHE A 64 -3.59 -8.09 -8.27
CA PHE A 64 -3.66 -8.65 -6.91
C PHE A 64 -2.98 -9.99 -6.81
N ARG A 65 -3.18 -10.91 -7.76
CA ARG A 65 -2.51 -12.21 -7.73
C ARG A 65 -0.99 -12.08 -7.72
N LYS A 66 -0.43 -11.06 -8.38
CA LYS A 66 1.01 -10.81 -8.45
C LYS A 66 1.53 -10.07 -7.22
N GLU A 67 0.92 -8.94 -6.88
CA GLU A 67 1.47 -8.00 -5.90
C GLU A 67 1.00 -8.26 -4.47
N LEU A 68 -0.22 -8.77 -4.26
CA LEU A 68 -0.79 -8.94 -2.92
C LEU A 68 0.08 -9.86 -2.03
N PRO A 69 0.56 -11.04 -2.47
CA PRO A 69 1.41 -11.89 -1.63
C PRO A 69 2.69 -11.16 -1.21
N LEU A 70 3.36 -10.48 -2.14
CA LEU A 70 4.59 -9.73 -1.89
C LEU A 70 4.37 -8.57 -0.92
N MET A 71 3.23 -7.88 -1.05
CA MET A 71 2.84 -6.82 -0.12
C MET A 71 2.58 -7.38 1.28
N LEU A 72 1.89 -8.51 1.40
CA LEU A 72 1.62 -9.15 2.70
C LEU A 72 2.92 -9.59 3.39
N GLU A 73 3.88 -10.16 2.67
CA GLU A 73 5.20 -10.51 3.22
C GLU A 73 5.95 -9.28 3.74
N LYS A 74 5.90 -8.16 3.02
CA LYS A 74 6.48 -6.88 3.46
C LYS A 74 5.77 -6.33 4.70
N LEU A 75 4.45 -6.51 4.81
CA LEU A 75 3.64 -6.06 5.94
C LEU A 75 3.88 -6.92 7.19
N GLN A 76 4.07 -8.23 7.06
CA GLN A 76 4.38 -9.13 8.19
C GLN A 76 5.66 -8.72 8.93
N LYS A 77 6.64 -8.16 8.21
CA LYS A 77 7.90 -7.67 8.80
C LYS A 77 7.75 -6.32 9.52
N ARG A 78 6.61 -5.62 9.35
CA ARG A 78 6.36 -4.34 10.01
C ARG A 78 5.70 -4.60 11.36
N LYS A 79 6.21 -3.98 12.42
CA LYS A 79 5.45 -3.83 13.65
C LYS A 79 4.24 -2.96 13.34
N SER A 80 3.04 -3.54 13.34
CA SER A 80 1.82 -2.77 13.15
C SER A 80 1.65 -1.81 14.33
N LEU A 81 1.41 -0.53 14.08
CA LEU A 81 0.94 0.40 15.12
C LEU A 81 -0.45 0.03 15.67
N MET A 82 -1.18 -0.84 14.96
CA MET A 82 -2.44 -1.48 15.40
C MET A 82 -2.22 -2.51 16.54
N GLN A 83 -1.14 -2.39 17.30
CA GLN A 83 -0.80 -3.23 18.45
C GLN A 83 -1.01 -2.51 19.79
N GLU A 84 -1.74 -1.40 19.82
CA GLU A 84 -2.31 -1.01 21.10
C GLU A 84 -3.45 -1.99 21.38
N ASN A 85 -3.18 -2.95 22.26
CA ASN A 85 -4.22 -3.74 22.91
C ASN A 85 -5.05 -2.86 23.85
N SER A 86 -5.17 -1.57 23.60
CA SER A 86 -5.92 -0.63 24.40
C SER A 86 -6.59 0.44 23.56
N ILE A 87 -7.77 0.86 23.98
CA ILE A 87 -8.49 2.01 23.46
C ILE A 87 -8.78 2.99 24.60
N SER A 88 -8.74 4.29 24.31
CA SER A 88 -9.00 5.34 25.30
C SER A 88 -10.22 6.17 24.90
N TYR A 89 -11.11 6.43 25.86
CA TYR A 89 -12.31 7.25 25.70
C TYR A 89 -12.31 8.41 26.70
N PRO A 90 -12.08 9.66 26.25
CA PRO A 90 -12.17 10.83 27.12
C PRO A 90 -13.63 11.12 27.48
N CYS A 91 -13.90 11.32 28.77
CA CYS A 91 -15.23 11.60 29.30
C CYS A 91 -15.11 12.65 30.43
N GLY A 92 -15.29 13.92 30.08
CA GLY A 92 -15.10 15.04 31.00
C GLY A 92 -13.63 15.20 31.38
N ASN A 93 -13.37 15.30 32.69
CA ASN A 93 -12.03 15.36 33.28
C ASN A 93 -11.42 13.97 33.52
N LYS A 94 -11.87 12.94 32.80
CA LYS A 94 -11.39 11.57 32.96
C LYS A 94 -11.15 10.90 31.62
N VAL A 95 -10.22 9.95 31.59
CA VAL A 95 -9.94 9.09 30.43
C VAL A 95 -10.16 7.63 30.83
N PHE A 96 -11.09 6.96 30.15
CA PHE A 96 -11.38 5.54 30.31
C PHE A 96 -10.52 4.75 29.33
N ILE A 97 -9.62 3.93 29.83
CA ILE A 97 -8.71 3.13 29.03
C ILE A 97 -9.12 1.67 29.18
N PHE A 98 -9.58 1.05 28.09
CA PHE A 98 -9.89 -0.38 28.03
C PHE A 98 -8.71 -1.10 27.40
N LYS A 99 -8.15 -2.09 28.10
CA LYS A 99 -7.02 -2.90 27.61
C LYS A 99 -7.43 -4.36 27.46
N ASP A 100 -7.25 -4.90 26.26
CA ASP A 100 -7.36 -6.32 25.95
C ASP A 100 -6.18 -7.09 26.56
N VAL A 101 -6.50 -8.05 27.43
CA VAL A 101 -5.53 -8.97 28.04
C VAL A 101 -5.80 -10.44 27.66
N GLY A 102 -6.59 -10.67 26.60
CA GLY A 102 -6.88 -11.97 26.02
C GLY A 102 -8.30 -12.47 26.35
N ASP A 103 -8.52 -12.91 27.59
CA ASP A 103 -9.81 -13.48 28.05
C ASP A 103 -10.77 -12.43 28.64
N LYS A 104 -10.28 -11.22 28.86
CA LYS A 104 -11.03 -10.11 29.44
C LYS A 104 -10.48 -8.76 28.99
N PHE A 105 -11.24 -7.71 29.30
CA PHE A 105 -10.78 -6.32 29.21
C PHE A 105 -10.56 -5.75 30.61
N GLU A 106 -9.42 -5.07 30.81
CA GLU A 106 -9.13 -4.29 32.01
C GLU A 106 -9.46 -2.82 31.77
N LEU A 107 -10.24 -2.23 32.69
CA LEU A 107 -10.57 -0.81 32.66
C LEU A 107 -9.66 -0.05 33.64
N THR A 108 -8.93 0.94 33.13
CA THR A 108 -8.22 1.95 33.93
C THR A 108 -8.86 3.31 33.72
N ILE A 109 -9.15 4.04 34.80
CA ILE A 109 -9.67 5.41 34.73
C ILE A 109 -8.56 6.34 35.23
N LYS A 110 -8.21 7.34 34.42
CA LYS A 110 -7.28 8.42 34.79
C LYS A 110 -8.04 9.74 34.88
N ASP A 111 -7.60 10.61 35.77
CA ASP A 111 -8.00 12.04 35.79
C ASP A 111 -7.18 12.84 34.77
#